data_AF-A0A966NEZ9-F1
#
_entry.id   AF-A0A966NEZ9-F1
#
_cell.length_a   1.000
_cell.length_b   1.000
_cell.length_c   1.000
_cell.angle_alpha   90.00
_cell.angle_beta   90.00
_cell.angle_gamma   90.00
#
_symmetry.space_group_name_H-M   'P 1'
#
loop_
_entity.id
_entity.type
_entity.pdbx_description
1 polymer ?
#
loop_
_entity_poly.entity_id
_entity_poly.type
_entity_poly.pdbx_seq_one_letter_code
_entity_poly.pdbx_strand_id
1 'polypeptide(L)' 'MGITITTSTLPGGVTPICNECGISLCWDLSDCEYRERQAFWDSWVCKECNGGVPMRIPKEDECQ' A
#
# COMPACT_ATOMS: atom_id res chain seq x y z
N MET A 1 -6.61 0.88 -8.67
CA MET A 1 -5.80 2.10 -8.96
C MET A 1 -4.38 1.82 -8.51
N GLY A 2 -3.37 2.46 -9.13
CA GLY A 2 -2.04 1.88 -9.33
C GLY A 2 -1.11 1.83 -8.12
N ILE A 3 -0.36 0.73 -8.03
CA ILE A 3 0.90 0.66 -7.29
C ILE A 3 2.01 1.35 -8.10
N THR A 4 2.93 2.02 -7.43
CA THR A 4 4.19 2.43 -8.07
C THR A 4 5.31 1.54 -7.57
N ILE A 5 6.12 1.04 -8.51
CA ILE A 5 7.38 0.36 -8.19
C ILE A 5 8.31 1.45 -7.65
N THR A 6 8.64 1.37 -6.36
CA THR A 6 9.61 2.31 -5.82
C THR A 6 11.01 1.86 -6.16
N THR A 7 11.88 2.83 -6.44
CA THR A 7 13.32 2.68 -6.28
C THR A 7 13.68 2.76 -4.79
N SER A 8 13.06 1.92 -3.96
CA SER A 8 13.39 1.81 -2.54
C SER A 8 14.36 0.64 -2.31
N THR A 9 14.85 0.50 -1.09
CA THR A 9 15.87 -0.48 -0.68
C THR A 9 15.49 -1.95 -0.91
N LEU A 10 14.21 -2.24 -1.19
CA LEU A 10 13.71 -3.57 -1.54
C LEU A 10 13.65 -3.72 -3.08
N PRO A 11 14.46 -4.60 -3.71
CA PRO A 11 14.38 -4.82 -5.15
C PRO A 11 13.01 -5.43 -5.51
N GLY A 12 12.20 -4.68 -6.27
CA GLY A 12 10.84 -5.08 -6.62
C GLY A 12 9.77 -4.70 -5.59
N GLY A 13 10.12 -3.85 -4.62
CA GLY A 13 9.14 -3.27 -3.69
C GLY A 13 8.12 -2.41 -4.42
N VAL A 14 6.87 -2.53 -4.00
CA VAL A 14 5.74 -1.73 -4.50
C VAL A 14 5.23 -0.84 -3.38
N THR A 15 4.83 0.38 -3.72
CA THR A 15 4.16 1.29 -2.79
C THR A 15 2.72 1.55 -3.23
N PRO A 16 1.78 1.59 -2.27
CA PRO A 16 0.41 1.96 -2.54
C PRO A 16 0.30 3.47 -2.74
N ILE A 17 -0.55 3.85 -3.69
CA ILE A 17 -0.88 5.25 -3.99
C ILE A 17 -2.30 5.53 -3.52
N CYS A 18 -2.52 6.71 -2.95
CA CYS A 18 -3.82 7.08 -2.43
C CYS A 18 -4.79 7.29 -3.59
N ASN A 19 -5.94 6.63 -3.54
CA ASN A 19 -6.95 6.72 -4.60
C ASN A 19 -7.63 8.09 -4.73
N GLU A 20 -7.53 8.92 -3.70
CA GLU A 20 -8.15 10.25 -3.66
C GLU A 20 -7.15 11.35 -4.07
N CYS A 21 -6.00 11.42 -3.40
CA CYS A 21 -5.03 12.49 -3.61
C CYS A 21 -3.79 12.10 -4.42
N GLY A 22 -3.61 10.81 -4.76
CA GLY A 22 -2.47 10.34 -5.54
C GLY A 22 -1.14 10.31 -4.79
N ILE A 23 -1.12 10.50 -3.46
CA ILE A 23 0.13 10.45 -2.69
C ILE A 23 0.61 9.00 -2.51
N SER A 24 1.87 8.75 -2.81
CA SER A 24 2.54 7.48 -2.52
C SER A 24 3.00 7.45 -1.07
N LEU A 25 2.76 6.35 -0.36
CA LEU A 25 3.42 6.10 0.92
C LEU A 25 4.85 5.60 0.73
N CYS A 26 5.70 5.82 1.73
CA CYS A 26 7.00 5.14 1.87
C CYS A 26 6.83 3.72 2.45
N TRP A 27 5.88 2.93 1.92
CA TRP A 27 5.66 1.56 2.37
C TRP A 27 6.27 0.57 1.37
N ASP A 28 7.38 -0.04 1.75
CA ASP A 28 8.01 -1.08 0.94
C ASP A 28 7.24 -2.39 1.10
N LEU A 29 6.25 -2.63 0.24
CA LEU A 29 5.52 -3.89 0.18
C LEU A 29 6.19 -4.82 -0.82
N SER A 30 6.27 -6.10 -0.50
CA SER A 30 6.58 -7.12 -1.50
C SER A 30 5.41 -7.29 -2.50
N ASP A 31 5.70 -7.78 -3.71
CA ASP A 31 4.66 -8.13 -4.69
C ASP A 31 3.69 -9.19 -4.12
N CYS A 32 4.17 -10.07 -3.25
CA CYS A 32 3.38 -11.05 -2.50
C CYS A 32 2.32 -10.37 -1.61
N GLU A 33 2.74 -9.48 -0.71
CA GLU A 33 1.84 -8.76 0.21
C GLU A 33 0.85 -7.86 -0.54
N TYR A 34 1.28 -7.28 -1.65
CA TYR A 34 0.37 -6.52 -2.52
C TYR A 34 -0.71 -7.43 -3.11
N ARG A 35 -0.33 -8.55 -3.71
CA ARG A 35 -1.29 -9.49 -4.34
C ARG A 35 -2.23 -10.11 -3.33
N GLU A 36 -1.72 -10.50 -2.17
CA GLU A 36 -2.53 -11.10 -1.11
C GLU A 36 -3.63 -10.13 -0.64
N ARG A 37 -3.29 -8.85 -0.54
CA ARG A 37 -4.19 -7.82 0.00
C ARG A 37 -4.63 -6.83 -1.07
N GLN A 38 -4.72 -7.28 -2.32
CA GLN A 38 -5.02 -6.43 -3.47
C GLN A 38 -6.31 -5.62 -3.26
N ALA A 39 -7.36 -6.23 -2.71
CA ALA A 39 -8.61 -5.54 -2.43
C ALA A 39 -8.48 -4.40 -1.39
N PHE A 40 -7.63 -4.56 -0.37
CA PHE A 40 -7.32 -3.50 0.57
C PHE A 40 -6.60 -2.36 -0.14
N TRP A 41 -5.56 -2.69 -0.91
CA TRP A 41 -4.76 -1.71 -1.64
C TRP A 41 -5.55 -0.96 -2.72
N ASP A 42 -6.47 -1.65 -3.40
CA ASP A 42 -7.34 -1.04 -4.41
C ASP A 42 -8.37 -0.06 -3.81
N SER A 43 -8.65 -0.15 -2.51
CA SER A 43 -9.50 0.80 -1.78
C SER A 43 -8.71 1.75 -0.89
N TRP A 44 -7.37 1.65 -0.92
CA TRP A 44 -6.52 2.36 0.03
C TRP A 44 -6.53 3.87 -0.20
N VAL A 45 -6.69 4.60 0.90
CA VAL A 45 -6.63 6.06 0.93
C VAL A 45 -5.75 6.52 2.09
N CYS A 46 -5.07 7.65 1.90
CA CYS A 46 -4.19 8.21 2.91
C CYS A 46 -5.00 8.72 4.12
N LYS A 47 -4.30 8.92 5.25
CA LYS A 47 -4.90 9.44 6.48
C LYS A 47 -5.68 10.74 6.26
N GLU A 48 -5.17 11.63 5.42
CA GLU A 48 -5.81 12.92 5.14
C GLU A 48 -7.13 12.74 4.37
N CYS A 49 -7.14 11.87 3.36
CA CYS A 49 -8.34 11.53 2.61
C CYS A 49 -9.33 10.68 3.42
N ASN A 50 -8.84 9.93 4.41
CA ASN A 50 -9.65 9.09 5.30
C ASN A 50 -10.06 9.82 6.60
N GLY A 51 -10.33 11.13 6.52
CA GLY A 51 -10.87 11.91 7.64
C GLY A 51 -9.96 11.99 8.87
N GLY A 52 -8.64 11.89 8.69
CA GLY A 52 -7.66 11.90 9.77
C GLY A 52 -7.38 10.55 10.41
N VAL A 53 -7.97 9.46 9.91
CA VAL A 53 -7.77 8.10 10.42
C VAL A 53 -6.92 7.30 9.44
N PRO A 54 -5.77 6.72 9.83
CA PRO A 54 -5.00 5.88 8.92
C PRO A 54 -5.73 4.56 8.64
N MET A 55 -5.80 4.13 7.37
CA MET A 55 -6.20 2.76 7.05
C MET A 55 -5.18 1.79 7.64
N ARG A 56 -5.69 0.74 8.28
CA ARG A 56 -4.86 -0.29 8.89
C ARG A 56 -5.11 -1.60 8.18
N ILE A 57 -4.04 -2.30 7.89
CA ILE A 57 -4.12 -3.66 7.40
C ILE A 57 -4.33 -4.57 8.61
N PRO A 58 -5.29 -5.50 8.59
CA PRO A 58 -5.35 -6.55 9.61
C PRO A 58 -4.03 -7.34 9.60
N LYS A 59 -3.48 -7.59 10.80
CA LYS A 59 -2.23 -8.33 10.99
C LYS A 59 -2.50 -9.83 10.92
N GLU A 60 -2.69 -10.39 9.73
CA GLU A 60 -2.68 -11.84 9.56
C GLU A 60 -1.73 -12.23 8.42
N ASP A 61 -0.63 -12.81 8.89
CA ASP A 61 0.37 -13.67 8.25
C ASP A 61 1.46 -13.09 7.32
N GLU A 62 2.63 -13.70 7.55
CA GLU A 62 3.98 -13.45 7.06
C GLU A 62 4.13 -14.22 5.72
N CYS A 63 4.53 -13.53 4.64
CA CYS A 63 4.83 -14.20 3.38
C CYS A 63 6.16 -14.97 3.55
N GLN A 64 6.06 -16.28 3.82
CA GLN A 64 7.16 -17.23 4.04
C GLN A 64 7.79 -17.71 2.73
#